data_AF-A0A377ZTF9-F1
#
_entry.id   AF-A0A377ZTF9-F1
#
_cell.length_a   1.000
_cell.length_b   1.000
_cell.length_c   1.000
_cell.angle_alpha   90.00
_cell.angle_beta   90.00
_cell.angle_gamma   90.00
#
_symmetry.space_group_name_H-M   'P 1'
#
loop_
_entity.id
_entity.type
_entity.pdbx_description
1 polymer ?
#
loop_
_entity_poly.entity_id
_entity_poly.type
_entity_poly.pdbx_seq_one_letter_code
_entity_poly.pdbx_strand_id
1 'polypeptide(L)'
;MINTAGDNAFDIHEKLKKHDAKWLYKHEANIYQINTNYEFCTNFIGEFEFAIYERFGNYFILVDFFKSYDEACAEAKKILDDYPEVKIRLLNTHSLFNGGHNEK
;
A
#
# COMPACT_ATOMS: atom_id res chain seq x y z
N MET A 1 39.02 -3.50 2.71
CA MET A 1 37.96 -3.31 3.72
C MET A 1 36.65 -3.27 2.97
N ILE A 2 35.84 -4.32 3.09
CA ILE A 2 34.52 -4.41 2.45
C ILE A 2 33.51 -3.80 3.41
N ASN A 3 33.09 -2.56 3.15
CA ASN A 3 31.88 -2.01 3.76
C ASN A 3 30.69 -2.56 2.97
N THR A 4 30.21 -3.74 3.34
CA THR A 4 28.88 -4.19 2.91
C THR A 4 27.90 -3.57 3.90
N ALA A 5 27.47 -2.34 3.62
CA ALA A 5 26.19 -1.89 4.14
C ALA A 5 25.17 -2.91 3.60
N GLY A 6 24.58 -3.70 4.49
CA GLY A 6 23.45 -4.54 4.12
C GLY A 6 22.36 -3.60 3.63
N ASP A 7 22.27 -3.46 2.31
CA ASP A 7 21.14 -2.87 1.63
C ASP A 7 19.97 -3.79 2.01
N ASN A 8 19.26 -3.47 3.09
CA ASN A 8 17.97 -4.07 3.41
C ASN A 8 16.99 -3.55 2.35
N ALA A 9 17.21 -3.98 1.11
CA ALA A 9 16.31 -3.73 0.01
C ALA A 9 14.92 -4.19 0.44
N PHE A 10 13.93 -3.35 0.19
CA PHE A 10 12.55 -3.69 0.49
C PHE A 10 12.17 -4.97 -0.25
N ASP A 11 11.71 -5.98 0.50
CA ASP A 11 11.23 -7.26 -0.03
C ASP A 11 9.78 -7.49 0.42
N ILE A 12 8.87 -7.43 -0.55
CA ILE A 12 7.43 -7.61 -0.31
C ILE A 12 7.10 -9.02 0.20
N HIS A 13 7.83 -10.05 -0.22
CA HIS A 13 7.61 -11.42 0.24
C HIS A 13 8.02 -11.59 1.70
N GLU A 14 9.13 -10.99 2.12
CA GLU A 14 9.51 -10.96 3.53
C GLU A 14 8.49 -10.21 4.38
N LYS A 15 7.98 -9.07 3.88
CA LYS A 15 6.96 -8.28 4.59
C LYS A 15 5.65 -9.05 4.74
N LEU A 16 5.18 -9.72 3.69
CA LEU A 16 4.01 -10.60 3.69
C LEU A 16 4.16 -11.82 4.62
N LYS A 17 5.38 -12.29 4.89
CA LYS A 17 5.62 -13.38 5.85
C LYS A 17 5.61 -12.90 7.30
N LYS A 18 6.12 -11.68 7.54
CA LYS A 18 6.26 -11.09 8.88
C LYS A 18 4.94 -10.57 9.41
N HIS A 19 4.18 -9.89 8.55
CA HIS A 19 2.80 -9.53 8.85
C HIS A 19 1.94 -10.73 8.49
N ASP A 20 1.00 -11.13 9.35
CA ASP A 20 -0.08 -12.07 8.99
C ASP A 20 -1.03 -11.37 8.00
N ALA A 21 -0.48 -11.04 6.83
CA ALA A 21 -1.02 -10.06 5.92
C ALA A 21 -2.23 -10.66 5.19
N LYS A 22 -3.32 -9.91 5.18
CA LYS A 22 -4.56 -10.30 4.49
C LYS A 22 -4.49 -10.09 2.98
N TRP A 23 -3.43 -9.45 2.50
CA TRP A 23 -3.24 -9.10 1.09
C TRP A 23 -2.64 -10.26 0.31
N LEU A 24 -3.16 -10.45 -0.90
CA LEU A 24 -2.57 -11.40 -1.84
C LEU A 24 -1.35 -10.75 -2.48
N TYR A 25 -0.27 -11.51 -2.66
CA TYR A 25 0.86 -11.02 -3.47
C TYR A 25 0.44 -10.69 -4.91
N LYS A 26 -0.52 -11.45 -5.45
CA LYS A 26 -0.96 -11.38 -6.84
C LYS A 26 -2.43 -11.74 -6.97
N HIS A 27 -3.15 -11.04 -7.83
CA HIS A 27 -4.48 -11.44 -8.27
C HIS A 27 -4.75 -11.05 -9.73
N GLU A 28 -5.83 -11.59 -10.30
CA GLU A 28 -6.26 -11.26 -11.66
C GLU A 28 -6.95 -9.89 -11.69
N ALA A 29 -6.72 -9.15 -12.78
CA ALA A 29 -7.46 -7.94 -13.09
C ALA A 29 -8.90 -8.28 -13.48
N ASN A 30 -9.86 -7.54 -12.93
CA ASN A 30 -11.26 -7.69 -13.30
C ASN A 30 -11.53 -7.09 -14.70
N ILE A 31 -12.53 -7.60 -15.41
CA ILE A 31 -13.04 -7.07 -16.69
C ILE A 31 -13.42 -5.59 -16.63
N TYR A 32 -13.72 -5.04 -15.46
CA TYR A 32 -14.04 -3.61 -15.29
C TYR A 32 -12.80 -2.72 -15.08
N GLN A 33 -11.62 -3.31 -14.96
CA GLN A 33 -10.33 -2.61 -14.74
C GLN A 33 -9.50 -2.53 -16.03
N ILE A 34 -10.19 -2.58 -17.17
CA ILE A 34 -9.57 -2.42 -18.48
C ILE A 34 -8.93 -1.02 -18.53
N ASN A 35 -7.60 -1.00 -18.69
CA ASN A 35 -6.73 0.17 -18.82
C ASN A 35 -6.36 0.94 -17.54
N THR A 36 -6.51 0.34 -16.36
CA THR A 36 -5.85 0.89 -15.15
C THR A 36 -4.42 0.36 -15.03
N ASN A 37 -3.49 1.18 -14.54
CA ASN A 37 -2.11 0.76 -14.27
C ASN A 37 -1.90 0.35 -12.81
N TYR A 38 -2.73 0.89 -11.91
CA TYR A 38 -2.63 0.65 -10.47
C TYR A 38 -3.99 0.32 -9.87
N GLU A 39 -3.98 -0.48 -8.81
CA GLU A 39 -5.13 -0.72 -7.94
C GLU A 39 -4.77 -0.25 -6.53
N PHE A 40 -5.65 0.56 -5.94
CA PHE A 40 -5.52 1.05 -4.57
C PHE A 40 -6.58 0.39 -3.71
N CYS A 41 -6.16 -0.47 -2.78
CA CYS A 41 -7.05 -1.17 -1.88
C CYS A 41 -6.97 -0.58 -0.48
N THR A 42 -8.06 -0.74 0.27
CA THR A 42 -8.12 -0.31 1.67
C THR A 42 -8.88 -1.34 2.48
N ASN A 43 -8.27 -1.80 3.57
CA ASN A 43 -8.91 -2.69 4.51
C ASN A 43 -9.22 -1.94 5.81
N PHE A 44 -10.48 -2.02 6.24
CA PHE A 44 -11.00 -1.34 7.43
C PHE A 44 -11.22 -2.29 8.62
N ILE A 45 -11.08 -3.61 8.43
CA ILE A 45 -11.40 -4.58 9.47
C ILE A 45 -10.19 -4.82 10.38
N GLY A 46 -10.29 -4.29 11.60
CA GLY A 46 -9.27 -4.35 12.64
C GLY A 46 -8.49 -3.04 12.69
N GLU A 47 -7.40 -2.98 11.93
CA GLU A 47 -6.61 -1.76 11.73
C GLU A 47 -6.70 -1.31 10.28
N PHE A 48 -6.62 0.00 10.10
CA PHE A 48 -6.69 0.64 8.79
C PHE A 48 -5.39 0.44 8.02
N GLU A 49 -5.47 -0.26 6.89
CA GLU A 49 -4.30 -0.61 6.08
C GLU A 49 -4.60 -0.41 4.60
N PHE A 50 -3.61 0.09 3.87
CA PHE A 50 -3.66 0.26 2.43
C PHE A 50 -2.78 -0.75 1.74
N ALA A 51 -3.16 -1.11 0.51
CA ALA A 51 -2.32 -1.85 -0.40
C ALA A 51 -2.32 -1.18 -1.78
N ILE A 52 -1.16 -1.14 -2.42
CA ILE A 52 -1.00 -0.67 -3.79
C ILE A 52 -0.55 -1.86 -4.64
N TYR A 53 -1.26 -2.08 -5.74
CA TYR A 53 -0.86 -3.05 -6.75
C TYR A 53 -0.54 -2.34 -8.06
N GLU A 54 0.45 -2.86 -8.77
CA GLU A 54 0.79 -2.44 -10.13
C GLU A 54 0.38 -3.53 -11.13
N ARG A 55 -0.09 -3.09 -12.29
CA ARG A 55 -0.61 -3.98 -13.33
C ARG A 55 0.50 -4.51 -14.23
N PHE A 56 0.55 -5.83 -14.35
CA PHE A 56 1.38 -6.55 -15.29
C PHE A 56 0.51 -7.46 -16.16
N GLY A 57 0.10 -6.95 -17.32
CA GLY A 57 -0.81 -7.63 -18.24
C GLY A 57 -2.20 -7.81 -17.65
N ASN A 58 -2.60 -9.06 -17.38
CA ASN A 58 -3.91 -9.39 -16.79
C ASN A 58 -3.85 -9.60 -15.27
N TYR A 59 -2.72 -9.28 -14.64
CA TYR A 59 -2.52 -9.46 -13.22
C TYR A 59 -2.14 -8.16 -12.54
N PHE A 60 -2.51 -8.07 -11.27
CA PHE A 60 -2.03 -7.08 -10.33
C PHE A 60 -1.03 -7.75 -9.39
N ILE A 61 0.11 -7.09 -9.21
CA ILE A 61 1.19 -7.53 -8.32
C ILE A 61 1.32 -6.50 -7.20
N LEU A 62 1.36 -6.98 -5.96
CA LEU A 62 1.43 -6.14 -4.77
C LEU A 62 2.78 -5.41 -4.73
N VAL A 63 2.74 -4.08 -4.74
CA VAL A 63 3.90 -3.22 -4.59
C VAL A 63 4.24 -3.09 -3.11
N ASP A 64 3.26 -2.68 -2.30
CA ASP A 64 3.40 -2.60 -0.86
C ASP A 64 2.04 -2.54 -0.16
N PHE A 65 2.04 -2.83 1.14
CA PHE A 65 0.93 -2.57 2.05
C PHE A 65 1.42 -1.89 3.33
N PHE A 66 0.68 -0.92 3.83
CA PHE A 66 1.15 -0.04 4.92
C PHE A 66 -0.02 0.69 5.60
N LYS A 67 0.20 1.14 6.83
CA LYS A 67 -0.80 1.88 7.62
C LYS A 67 -0.64 3.40 7.51
N SER A 68 0.56 3.84 7.12
CA SER A 68 0.94 5.24 7.02
C SER A 68 1.88 5.47 5.83
N TYR A 69 1.89 6.66 5.25
CA TYR A 69 2.79 7.00 4.14
C TYR A 69 4.26 6.78 4.50
N ASP A 70 4.66 7.02 5.75
CA ASP A 70 6.05 6.80 6.21
C ASP A 70 6.50 5.33 6.09
N GLU A 71 5.61 4.39 6.38
CA GLU A 71 5.86 2.94 6.32
C GLU A 71 5.94 2.40 4.88
N ALA A 72 5.44 3.16 3.91
CA ALA A 72 5.42 2.74 2.51
C ALA A 72 6.84 2.67 1.94
N CYS A 73 7.08 1.66 1.09
CA CYS A 73 8.31 1.53 0.34
C CYS A 73 8.50 2.72 -0.62
N ALA A 74 9.74 2.91 -1.10
CA ALA A 74 10.07 4.02 -1.98
C ALA A 74 9.24 4.01 -3.29
N GLU A 75 8.90 2.83 -3.81
CA GLU A 75 8.11 2.69 -5.02
C GLU A 75 6.64 3.06 -4.80
N ALA A 76 6.02 2.56 -3.72
CA ALA A 76 4.68 2.94 -3.30
C ALA A 76 4.56 4.46 -3.05
N LYS A 77 5.57 5.06 -2.42
CA LYS A 77 5.63 6.53 -2.23
C LYS A 77 5.60 7.27 -3.56
N LYS A 78 6.46 6.88 -4.51
CA LYS A 78 6.49 7.48 -5.86
C LYS A 78 5.14 7.38 -6.57
N ILE A 79 4.47 6.23 -6.50
CA ILE A 79 3.13 6.06 -7.08
C ILE A 79 2.15 7.05 -6.43
N LEU A 80 2.11 7.13 -5.10
CA LEU A 80 1.24 8.08 -4.39
C LEU A 80 1.56 9.55 -4.72
N ASP A 81 2.82 9.89 -4.96
CA ASP A 81 3.22 11.22 -5.38
C ASP A 81 2.73 11.57 -6.80
N ASP A 82 2.55 10.59 -7.68
CA ASP A 82 1.95 10.75 -9.02
C ASP A 82 0.41 10.87 -8.97
N TYR A 83 -0.22 10.31 -7.92
CA TYR A 83 -1.67 10.35 -7.68
C TYR A 83 -2.02 11.15 -6.40
N PRO A 84 -1.87 12.49 -6.42
CA PRO A 84 -2.02 13.33 -5.23
C PRO A 84 -3.41 13.25 -4.59
N GLU A 85 -4.48 13.02 -5.35
CA GLU A 85 -5.82 12.85 -4.81
C GLU A 85 -5.97 11.58 -3.96
N VAL A 86 -5.28 10.50 -4.34
CA VAL A 86 -5.24 9.25 -3.57
C VAL A 86 -4.41 9.47 -2.32
N LYS A 87 -3.24 10.10 -2.45
CA LYS A 87 -2.37 10.47 -1.32
C LYS A 87 -3.10 11.33 -0.29
N ILE A 88 -3.82 12.36 -0.73
CA ILE A 88 -4.60 13.25 0.16
C ILE A 88 -5.67 12.44 0.89
N ARG A 89 -6.41 11.56 0.21
CA ARG A 89 -7.39 10.69 0.87
C ARG A 89 -6.71 9.80 1.90
N LEU A 90 -5.61 9.16 1.54
CA LEU A 90 -4.84 8.30 2.45
C LEU A 90 -4.41 9.04 3.73
N LEU A 91 -3.81 10.22 3.58
CA LEU A 91 -3.33 11.03 4.71
C LEU A 91 -4.47 11.59 5.57
N ASN A 92 -5.60 11.97 4.98
CA ASN A 92 -6.74 12.50 5.71
C ASN A 92 -7.61 11.42 6.37
N THR A 93 -7.47 10.16 5.95
CA THR A 93 -8.30 9.08 6.48
C THR A 93 -8.01 8.82 7.97
N HIS A 94 -6.76 8.98 8.40
CA HIS A 94 -6.41 8.96 9.83
C HIS A 94 -7.16 10.04 10.62
N SER A 95 -7.35 11.24 10.06
CA SER A 95 -8.10 12.33 10.72
C SER A 95 -9.61 12.09 10.73
N LEU A 96 -10.15 11.42 9.71
CA LEU A 96 -11.59 11.12 9.60
C LEU A 96 -12.04 10.04 10.58
N PHE A 97 -11.20 9.05 10.90
CA PHE A 97 -11.54 7.96 11.81
C PHE A 97 -11.00 8.14 13.24
N ASN A 98 -9.99 8.99 13.46
CA ASN A 98 -9.58 9.40 14.82
C ASN A 98 -10.39 10.58 15.37
N GLY A 99 -11.31 11.15 14.58
CA GLY A 99 -12.25 12.19 14.99
C GLY A 99 -13.44 11.60 15.79
N GLY A 100 -13.19 11.15 17.01
CA GLY A 100 -14.23 10.54 17.84
C GLY A 100 -13.88 10.38 19.32
N HIS A 101 -13.52 11.48 20.00
CA HIS A 101 -13.87 11.67 21.43
C HIS A 101 -13.70 13.13 21.83
N ASN A 102 -14.66 13.98 21.46
CA ASN A 102 -14.93 15.22 22.18
C ASN A 102 -16.44 15.45 22.10
N GLU A 103 -17.18 14.60 22.80
CA GLU A 103 -18.51 14.96 23.29
C GLU A 103 -18.31 16.00 24.41
N LYS A 104 -18.83 17.21 24.18
CA LYS A 104 -19.18 18.17 25.24
C LYS A 104 -20.69 18.24 25.32
#